data_AF-A0A934YUN9-F1
#
_entry.id   AF-A0A934YUN9-F1
#
_cell.length_a   1.000
_cell.length_b   1.000
_cell.length_c   1.000
_cell.angle_alpha   90.00
_cell.angle_beta   90.00
_cell.angle_gamma   90.00
#
_symmetry.space_group_name_H-M   'P 1'
#
loop_
_entity.id
_entity.type
_entity.pdbx_description
1 polymer ?
#
loop_
_entity_poly.entity_id
_entity_poly.type
_entity_poly.pdbx_seq_one_letter_code
_entity_poly.pdbx_strand_id
1 'polypeptide(L)'
;MFAQTGPFVFPNSESRKSNIDLTKVELNKFLEPSDSSIQVKSVYAFLKDDRAENKKHKQAFRRASFQALDNDRSADSKELIDSLKAAYRQRRQDFQSYREELLRIRFDPDVTEGLYGLAVRRIATEYFYDGFSSEEERGKLLKNNLLTYSGQAQKASLYSEVVYDYFGPVRMGFGALISNKTSEPDTVPVSDSSATFQDQVQRILGGGGNGVLNFGVPIVGFTSLNRRLSIRLHYAPRLSFDLPKIGVDTNVVGQNFDNGAEMVFSLTGIKDRMALFGQVRYSHISGNAVFWHNLDRTSEGGIDLWQFSAGLALNSVVRIVANWYSGDDFVKKNFQFRFGVQIVPNS
;
A
#
# COMPACT_ATOMS: atom_id res chain seq x y z
N MET A 1 3.02 -14.78 11.56
CA MET A 1 4.10 -13.90 11.10
C MET A 1 3.41 -12.62 10.65
N PHE A 2 4.03 -11.46 10.66
CA PHE A 2 3.34 -10.23 10.25
C PHE A 2 4.17 -9.49 9.25
N ALA A 3 3.52 -9.03 8.18
CA ALA A 3 4.12 -8.06 7.30
C ALA A 3 4.56 -6.85 8.12
N GLN A 4 5.76 -6.37 7.82
CA GLN A 4 6.01 -4.94 7.93
C GLN A 4 5.28 -4.25 6.79
N THR A 5 3.96 -4.26 6.86
CA THR A 5 3.15 -3.33 6.09
C THR A 5 3.47 -1.98 6.69
N GLY A 6 4.17 -1.13 5.94
CA GLY A 6 4.40 0.25 6.34
C GLY A 6 3.09 0.91 6.76
N PRO A 7 3.12 1.96 7.61
CA PRO A 7 1.93 2.70 7.97
C PRO A 7 1.04 3.00 6.77
N PHE A 8 -0.26 2.81 6.93
CA PHE A 8 -1.20 3.08 5.87
C PHE A 8 -1.43 4.59 5.93
N VAL A 9 -0.66 5.37 5.17
CA VAL A 9 -0.75 6.82 5.24
C VAL A 9 -1.96 7.24 4.41
N PHE A 10 -3.03 7.65 5.10
CA PHE A 10 -4.13 8.32 4.43
C PHE A 10 -3.61 9.59 3.76
N PRO A 11 -4.01 9.88 2.50
CA PRO A 11 -3.60 11.11 1.85
C PRO A 11 -4.02 12.30 2.73
N ASN A 12 -3.03 13.01 3.27
CA ASN A 12 -3.25 14.10 4.19
C ASN A 12 -3.95 15.24 3.45
N SER A 13 -5.15 15.63 3.89
CA SER A 13 -6.00 16.61 3.20
C SER A 13 -5.54 18.06 3.36
N GLU A 14 -4.42 18.33 4.06
CA GLU A 14 -4.08 19.69 4.53
C GLU A 14 -2.90 20.40 3.84
N SER A 15 -2.26 19.84 2.81
CA SER A 15 -1.13 20.53 2.15
C SER A 15 -1.52 21.25 0.85
N ARG A 16 -2.25 22.37 0.94
CA ARG A 16 -2.25 23.46 -0.07
C ARG A 16 -2.96 24.71 0.46
N LYS A 17 -2.25 25.49 1.31
CA LYS A 17 -2.51 26.92 1.47
C LYS A 17 -1.29 27.68 0.97
N SER A 18 -1.20 27.87 -0.34
CA SER A 18 -0.33 28.88 -0.93
C SER A 18 -1.15 30.16 -1.09
N ASN A 19 -0.65 31.27 -0.53
CA ASN A 19 -1.19 32.61 -0.72
C ASN A 19 -1.32 32.92 -2.22
N ILE A 20 -2.55 33.03 -2.70
CA ILE A 20 -2.85 33.53 -4.04
C ILE A 20 -3.26 34.99 -3.89
N ASP A 21 -2.52 35.84 -4.57
CA ASP A 21 -2.73 37.27 -4.71
C ASP A 21 -4.12 37.57 -5.30
N LEU A 22 -4.89 38.41 -4.61
CA LEU A 22 -6.33 38.65 -4.81
C LEU A 22 -6.59 39.74 -5.86
N THR A 23 -6.07 39.57 -7.07
CA THR A 23 -6.44 40.43 -8.21
C THR A 23 -6.78 39.61 -9.44
N LYS A 24 -7.95 38.95 -9.39
CA LYS A 24 -8.81 38.59 -10.54
C LYS A 24 -10.05 37.85 -10.03
N VAL A 25 -11.04 38.63 -9.61
CA VAL A 25 -12.38 38.16 -9.29
C VAL A 25 -13.18 38.09 -10.58
N GLU A 26 -13.72 36.90 -10.89
CA GLU A 26 -15.06 36.61 -11.42
C GLU A 26 -15.07 35.29 -12.22
N LEU A 27 -14.88 34.16 -11.50
CA LEU A 27 -15.27 32.83 -12.00
C LEU A 27 -15.59 31.82 -10.87
N ASN A 28 -15.71 32.29 -9.62
CA ASN A 28 -15.92 31.44 -8.43
C ASN A 28 -17.39 31.35 -7.98
N LYS A 29 -18.32 31.13 -8.91
CA LYS A 29 -19.71 30.79 -8.53
C LYS A 29 -20.13 29.35 -8.83
N PHE A 30 -19.23 28.47 -9.29
CA PHE A 30 -19.60 27.10 -9.64
C PHE A 30 -18.68 25.98 -9.13
N LEU A 31 -17.72 26.24 -8.24
CA LEU A 31 -16.78 25.20 -7.81
C LEU A 31 -16.55 25.20 -6.30
N GLU A 32 -17.49 24.61 -5.57
CA GLU A 32 -17.16 23.64 -4.52
C GLU A 32 -18.13 22.45 -4.68
N PRO A 33 -17.64 21.24 -5.00
CA PRO A 33 -17.33 20.30 -3.92
C PRO A 33 -16.14 19.33 -4.16
N SER A 34 -15.66 18.80 -3.04
CA SER A 34 -14.46 17.99 -2.77
C SER A 34 -14.46 16.54 -3.27
N ASP A 35 -15.10 16.22 -4.40
CA ASP A 35 -15.24 14.83 -4.86
C ASP A 35 -14.76 14.67 -6.31
N SER A 36 -13.61 14.03 -6.51
CA SER A 36 -13.04 13.76 -7.84
C SER A 36 -13.91 12.84 -8.69
N SER A 37 -14.83 12.08 -8.07
CA SER A 37 -15.86 11.33 -8.80
C SER A 37 -16.95 12.23 -9.40
N ILE A 38 -17.21 13.39 -8.77
CA ILE A 38 -18.05 14.46 -9.30
C ILE A 38 -17.29 15.19 -10.41
N GLN A 39 -15.98 15.38 -10.31
CA GLN A 39 -15.19 15.94 -11.42
C GLN A 39 -15.23 15.04 -12.66
N VAL A 40 -15.00 13.73 -12.55
CA VAL A 40 -15.10 12.82 -13.71
C VAL A 40 -16.53 12.74 -14.25
N LYS A 41 -17.55 12.71 -13.39
CA LYS A 41 -18.97 12.76 -13.82
C LYS A 41 -19.36 14.10 -14.43
N SER A 42 -18.82 15.21 -13.93
CA SER A 42 -19.04 16.56 -14.46
C SER A 42 -18.29 16.77 -15.77
N VAL A 43 -17.10 16.18 -15.95
CA VAL A 43 -16.38 16.13 -17.23
C VAL A 43 -17.12 15.24 -18.21
N TYR A 44 -17.66 14.09 -17.79
CA TYR A 44 -18.48 13.25 -18.67
C TYR A 44 -19.83 13.89 -19.02
N ALA A 45 -20.47 14.58 -18.07
CA ALA A 45 -21.70 15.34 -18.28
C ALA A 45 -21.44 16.56 -19.16
N PHE A 46 -20.35 17.29 -18.93
CA PHE A 46 -19.85 18.37 -19.78
C PHE A 46 -19.55 17.85 -21.19
N LEU A 47 -18.85 16.72 -21.37
CA LEU A 47 -18.61 16.13 -22.69
C LEU A 47 -19.90 15.66 -23.38
N LYS A 48 -20.92 15.26 -22.62
CA LYS A 48 -22.22 14.82 -23.16
C LYS A 48 -23.10 16.02 -23.53
N ASP A 49 -23.13 17.05 -22.70
CA ASP A 49 -23.79 18.32 -22.95
C ASP A 49 -23.09 19.07 -24.07
N ASP A 50 -21.76 19.09 -24.12
CA ASP A 50 -20.97 19.71 -25.17
C ASP A 50 -21.14 18.95 -26.51
N ARG A 51 -21.31 17.61 -26.51
CA ARG A 51 -21.74 16.92 -27.75
C ARG A 51 -23.13 17.34 -28.21
N ALA A 52 -24.07 17.55 -27.29
CA ALA A 52 -25.43 18.01 -27.61
C ALA A 52 -25.42 19.49 -28.04
N GLU A 53 -24.60 20.32 -27.42
CA GLU A 53 -24.44 21.75 -27.67
C GLU A 53 -23.68 21.99 -28.98
N ASN A 54 -22.66 21.19 -29.27
CA ASN A 54 -21.93 21.19 -30.54
C ASN A 54 -22.85 20.68 -31.68
N LYS A 55 -23.76 19.74 -31.41
CA LYS A 55 -24.84 19.37 -32.35
C LYS A 55 -25.81 20.53 -32.60
N LYS A 56 -26.23 21.26 -31.55
CA LYS A 56 -27.07 22.48 -31.67
C LYS A 56 -26.36 23.59 -32.43
N HIS A 57 -25.09 23.87 -32.14
CA HIS A 57 -24.29 24.88 -32.83
C HIS A 57 -24.06 24.51 -34.30
N LYS A 58 -23.82 23.23 -34.61
CA LYS A 58 -23.70 22.76 -35.99
C LYS A 58 -25.03 22.88 -36.76
N GLN A 59 -26.16 22.69 -36.07
CA GLN A 59 -27.50 22.93 -36.65
C GLN A 59 -27.78 24.43 -36.82
N ALA A 60 -27.43 25.26 -35.86
CA ALA A 60 -27.58 26.72 -35.93
C ALA A 60 -26.70 27.30 -37.04
N PHE A 61 -25.44 26.86 -37.15
CA PHE A 61 -24.54 27.22 -38.24
C PHE A 61 -25.10 26.81 -39.60
N ARG A 62 -25.63 25.58 -39.73
CA ARG A 62 -26.30 25.15 -40.97
C ARG A 62 -27.50 26.04 -41.30
N ARG A 63 -28.38 26.32 -40.35
CA ARG A 63 -29.55 27.20 -40.55
C ARG A 63 -29.16 28.61 -40.96
N ALA A 64 -28.19 29.21 -40.26
CA ALA A 64 -27.67 30.54 -40.58
C ALA A 64 -27.00 30.56 -41.96
N SER A 65 -26.27 29.50 -42.32
CA SER A 65 -25.64 29.37 -43.65
C SER A 65 -26.69 29.27 -44.75
N PHE A 66 -27.78 28.52 -44.54
CA PHE A 66 -28.89 28.42 -45.50
C PHE A 66 -29.68 29.73 -45.61
N GLN A 67 -29.98 30.40 -44.51
CA GLN A 67 -30.65 31.72 -44.52
C GLN A 67 -29.80 32.80 -45.20
N ALA A 68 -28.48 32.76 -45.03
CA ALA A 68 -27.56 33.68 -45.71
C ALA A 68 -27.34 33.34 -47.20
N LEU A 69 -27.64 32.10 -47.62
CA LEU A 69 -27.65 31.66 -49.01
C LEU A 69 -28.94 32.08 -49.74
N ASP A 70 -30.08 32.09 -49.05
CA ASP A 70 -31.37 32.54 -49.58
C ASP A 70 -31.47 34.09 -49.67
N ASN A 71 -30.79 34.81 -48.79
CA ASN A 71 -30.71 36.27 -48.83
C ASN A 71 -29.56 36.72 -49.73
N ASP A 72 -29.88 36.98 -50.99
CA ASP A 72 -28.97 37.38 -52.06
C ASP A 72 -28.06 38.56 -51.67
N ARG A 73 -26.74 38.28 -51.60
CA ARG A 73 -25.59 39.19 -51.80
C ARG A 73 -25.59 40.59 -51.14
N SER A 74 -26.03 40.75 -49.89
CA SER A 74 -25.62 41.92 -49.10
C SER A 74 -24.23 41.73 -48.49
N ALA A 75 -23.42 42.79 -48.41
CA ALA A 75 -22.08 42.72 -47.80
C ALA A 75 -22.12 42.23 -46.34
N ASP A 76 -23.22 42.49 -45.64
CA ASP A 76 -23.46 42.11 -44.24
C ASP A 76 -23.56 40.59 -44.05
N SER A 77 -24.07 39.85 -45.06
CA SER A 77 -24.17 38.39 -44.97
C SER A 77 -22.79 37.73 -45.03
N LYS A 78 -21.85 38.33 -45.76
CA LYS A 78 -20.47 37.86 -45.85
C LYS A 78 -19.72 38.02 -44.52
N GLU A 79 -19.86 39.17 -43.87
CA GLU A 79 -19.23 39.45 -42.57
C GLU A 79 -19.79 38.54 -41.46
N LEU A 80 -21.10 38.30 -41.45
CA LEU A 80 -21.73 37.35 -40.53
C LEU A 80 -21.24 35.91 -40.75
N ILE A 81 -21.13 35.47 -42.02
CA ILE A 81 -20.60 34.13 -42.34
C ILE A 81 -19.15 34.00 -41.88
N ASP A 82 -18.31 35.01 -42.12
CA ASP A 82 -16.90 34.95 -41.79
C ASP A 82 -16.65 35.01 -40.27
N SER A 83 -17.42 35.79 -39.52
CA SER A 83 -17.38 35.79 -38.04
C SER A 83 -17.81 34.43 -37.46
N LEU A 84 -18.87 33.81 -37.98
CA LEU A 84 -19.30 32.48 -37.56
C LEU A 84 -18.26 31.39 -37.89
N LYS A 85 -17.59 31.48 -39.05
CA LYS A 85 -16.47 30.59 -39.38
C LYS A 85 -15.30 30.78 -38.43
N ALA A 86 -14.96 32.02 -38.06
CA ALA A 86 -13.88 32.31 -37.12
C ALA A 86 -14.18 31.75 -35.73
N ALA A 87 -15.39 31.98 -35.20
CA ALA A 87 -15.82 31.42 -33.92
C ALA A 87 -15.80 29.88 -33.92
N TYR A 88 -16.22 29.24 -35.01
CA TYR A 88 -16.16 27.78 -35.15
C TYR A 88 -14.71 27.26 -35.20
N ARG A 89 -13.78 27.96 -35.88
CA ARG A 89 -12.36 27.58 -35.90
C ARG A 89 -11.73 27.69 -34.51
N GLN A 90 -11.99 28.78 -33.79
CA GLN A 90 -11.48 29.00 -32.43
C GLN A 90 -11.95 27.88 -31.50
N ARG A 91 -13.26 27.61 -31.48
CA ARG A 91 -13.82 26.56 -30.62
C ARG A 91 -13.30 25.16 -30.95
N ARG A 92 -13.02 24.89 -32.23
CA ARG A 92 -12.38 23.63 -32.66
C ARG A 92 -10.94 23.53 -32.17
N GLN A 93 -10.18 24.63 -32.15
CA GLN A 93 -8.83 24.67 -31.58
C GLN A 93 -8.87 24.43 -30.07
N ASP A 94 -9.75 25.12 -29.34
CA ASP A 94 -9.91 24.94 -27.89
C ASP A 94 -10.26 23.48 -27.54
N PHE A 95 -11.16 22.86 -28.31
CA PHE A 95 -11.49 21.44 -28.14
C PHE A 95 -10.32 20.50 -28.44
N GLN A 96 -9.46 20.82 -29.42
CA GLN A 96 -8.27 20.03 -29.68
C GLN A 96 -7.25 20.17 -28.56
N SER A 97 -6.99 21.38 -28.06
CA SER A 97 -6.11 21.61 -26.91
C SER A 97 -6.59 20.86 -25.67
N TYR A 98 -7.89 20.90 -25.37
CA TYR A 98 -8.47 20.17 -24.24
C TYR A 98 -8.41 18.65 -24.43
N ARG A 99 -8.60 18.16 -25.65
CA ARG A 99 -8.46 16.73 -25.97
C ARG A 99 -7.01 16.27 -25.81
N GLU A 100 -6.04 17.04 -26.28
CA GLU A 100 -4.61 16.74 -26.12
C GLU A 100 -4.21 16.76 -24.64
N GLU A 101 -4.75 17.68 -23.83
CA GLU A 101 -4.54 17.69 -22.38
C GLU A 101 -5.14 16.44 -21.70
N LEU A 102 -6.35 16.04 -22.08
CA LEU A 102 -6.96 14.79 -21.58
C LEU A 102 -6.21 13.54 -22.04
N LEU A 103 -5.70 13.52 -23.27
CA LEU A 103 -4.86 12.42 -23.76
C LEU A 103 -3.53 12.39 -23.02
N ARG A 104 -2.93 13.54 -22.74
CA ARG A 104 -1.72 13.65 -21.91
C ARG A 104 -1.95 13.17 -20.48
N ILE A 105 -3.09 13.47 -19.87
CA ILE A 105 -3.46 12.96 -18.53
C ILE A 105 -3.75 11.45 -18.56
N ARG A 106 -4.35 10.95 -19.65
CA ARG A 106 -4.72 9.53 -19.81
C ARG A 106 -3.55 8.63 -20.18
N PHE A 107 -2.58 9.17 -20.91
CA PHE A 107 -1.37 8.51 -21.38
C PHE A 107 -0.13 9.19 -20.79
N ASP A 108 -0.23 9.66 -19.55
CA ASP A 108 0.94 10.10 -18.82
C ASP A 108 1.86 8.86 -18.69
N PRO A 109 3.08 8.88 -19.26
CA PRO A 109 4.01 7.76 -19.18
C PRO A 109 4.25 7.36 -17.71
N ASP A 110 4.21 8.32 -16.79
CA ASP A 110 4.36 8.11 -15.36
C ASP A 110 3.22 7.25 -14.74
N VAL A 111 2.05 7.20 -15.38
CA VAL A 111 0.89 6.38 -14.96
C VAL A 111 0.87 5.01 -15.66
N THR A 112 1.50 4.90 -16.83
CA THR A 112 1.42 3.71 -17.70
C THR A 112 2.70 2.87 -17.72
N GLU A 113 3.82 3.38 -17.19
CA GLU A 113 5.10 2.66 -17.06
C GLU A 113 5.12 1.59 -15.94
N GLY A 114 4.03 1.37 -15.22
CA GLY A 114 3.90 0.29 -14.22
C GLY A 114 3.90 -1.15 -14.78
N LEU A 115 4.04 -1.34 -16.10
CA LEU A 115 3.85 -2.64 -16.76
C LEU A 115 4.99 -3.14 -17.64
N TYR A 116 6.04 -2.36 -17.89
CA TYR A 116 7.17 -2.82 -18.70
C TYR A 116 8.52 -2.38 -18.13
N GLY A 117 9.30 -3.38 -17.70
CA GLY A 117 10.75 -3.27 -17.66
C GLY A 117 11.34 -3.44 -16.27
N LEU A 118 12.13 -4.50 -16.13
CA LEU A 118 13.18 -4.73 -15.14
C LEU A 118 14.29 -3.65 -15.18
N ALA A 119 13.90 -2.37 -15.23
CA ALA A 119 14.78 -1.25 -14.98
C ALA A 119 14.38 -0.67 -13.63
N VAL A 120 15.20 -0.95 -12.64
CA VAL A 120 15.21 -0.33 -11.30
C VAL A 120 15.56 1.16 -11.45
N ARG A 121 14.75 1.91 -12.18
CA ARG A 121 14.80 3.38 -12.23
C ARG A 121 13.89 3.85 -11.12
N ARG A 122 14.47 4.22 -9.96
CA ARG A 122 13.88 5.09 -8.92
C ARG A 122 12.34 5.06 -8.90
N ILE A 123 11.72 3.87 -8.89
CA ILE A 123 10.27 3.78 -8.71
C ILE A 123 10.13 4.31 -7.30
N ALA A 124 9.59 5.53 -7.19
CA ALA A 124 9.85 6.37 -6.04
C ALA A 124 9.49 5.53 -4.82
N THR A 125 10.48 5.31 -3.96
CA THR A 125 10.35 4.49 -2.76
C THR A 125 9.12 4.91 -1.95
N GLU A 126 8.72 6.17 -2.11
CA GLU A 126 7.43 6.78 -1.75
C GLU A 126 6.18 5.96 -2.11
N TYR A 127 6.09 5.36 -3.30
CA TYR A 127 4.91 4.58 -3.71
C TYR A 127 4.87 3.17 -3.13
N PHE A 128 6.04 2.60 -2.82
CA PHE A 128 6.14 1.27 -2.24
C PHE A 128 6.05 1.29 -0.72
N TYR A 129 6.53 2.37 -0.12
CA TYR A 129 6.57 2.58 1.30
C TYR A 129 5.80 3.84 1.64
N ASP A 130 4.60 4.06 1.09
CA ASP A 130 3.64 5.09 1.53
C ASP A 130 4.25 6.45 2.00
N GLY A 131 5.21 7.01 1.26
CA GLY A 131 5.88 8.29 1.54
C GLY A 131 7.14 8.27 2.43
N PHE A 132 7.65 7.09 2.84
CA PHE A 132 8.78 6.92 3.78
C PHE A 132 10.18 7.29 3.24
N SER A 133 10.30 8.01 2.11
CA SER A 133 11.60 8.53 1.66
C SER A 133 11.89 9.97 2.06
N SER A 134 11.05 10.62 2.87
CA SER A 134 11.48 11.86 3.51
C SER A 134 12.61 11.54 4.50
N GLU A 135 13.68 12.35 4.49
CA GLU A 135 14.80 12.17 5.44
C GLU A 135 14.34 12.15 6.90
N GLU A 136 13.19 12.77 7.18
CA GLU A 136 12.54 12.81 8.50
C GLU A 136 12.13 11.43 9.04
N GLU A 137 11.93 10.43 8.18
CA GLU A 137 11.48 9.07 8.56
C GLU A 137 12.64 8.09 8.79
N ARG A 138 13.88 8.46 8.47
CA ARG A 138 15.05 7.59 8.67
C ARG A 138 15.44 7.50 10.15
N GLY A 139 15.84 6.30 10.60
CA GLY A 139 16.33 6.10 11.96
C GLY A 139 15.29 6.22 13.08
N LYS A 140 13.99 6.19 12.75
CA LYS A 140 12.93 6.18 13.77
C LYS A 140 12.95 4.86 14.53
N LEU A 141 12.86 4.96 15.85
CA LEU A 141 12.81 3.81 16.75
C LEU A 141 11.36 3.33 16.96
N LEU A 142 11.20 2.05 17.27
CA LEU A 142 9.93 1.44 17.71
C LEU A 142 8.77 1.63 16.72
N LYS A 143 9.06 1.54 15.42
CA LYS A 143 8.02 1.51 14.40
C LYS A 143 7.46 0.10 14.27
N ASN A 144 6.17 -0.01 13.95
CA ASN A 144 5.45 -1.29 13.84
C ASN A 144 5.42 -2.09 15.14
N ASN A 145 4.60 -1.63 16.10
CA ASN A 145 4.30 -2.38 17.30
C ASN A 145 3.07 -3.26 17.05
N LEU A 146 3.22 -4.54 17.35
CA LEU A 146 2.18 -5.50 17.09
C LEU A 146 1.95 -6.37 18.32
N LEU A 147 0.74 -6.27 18.85
CA LEU A 147 0.27 -7.13 19.92
C LEU A 147 -0.62 -8.22 19.32
N THR A 148 -0.27 -9.47 19.61
CA THR A 148 -0.95 -10.63 19.05
C THR A 148 -1.27 -11.64 20.12
N TYR A 149 -2.42 -12.28 19.98
CA TYR A 149 -2.86 -13.33 20.89
C TYR A 149 -3.10 -14.62 20.10
N SER A 150 -2.60 -15.74 20.62
CA SER A 150 -2.81 -17.08 20.07
C SER A 150 -3.66 -17.88 21.05
N GLY A 151 -4.85 -18.31 20.62
CA GLY A 151 -5.79 -19.05 21.48
C GLY A 151 -5.27 -20.43 21.90
N GLN A 152 -4.62 -21.18 21.01
CA GLN A 152 -4.09 -22.52 21.31
C GLN A 152 -2.84 -22.48 22.19
N ALA A 153 -1.91 -21.57 21.89
CA ALA A 153 -0.72 -21.43 22.71
C ALA A 153 -1.01 -20.73 24.04
N GLN A 154 -2.20 -20.11 24.17
CA GLN A 154 -2.59 -19.23 25.29
C GLN A 154 -1.54 -18.16 25.59
N LYS A 155 -0.89 -17.69 24.53
CA LYS A 155 0.27 -16.79 24.60
C LYS A 155 0.01 -15.49 23.85
N ALA A 156 0.32 -14.40 24.54
CA ALA A 156 0.39 -13.07 23.97
C ALA A 156 1.84 -12.78 23.56
N SER A 157 2.02 -12.18 22.39
CA SER A 157 3.32 -11.75 21.90
C SER A 157 3.27 -10.32 21.40
N LEU A 158 4.27 -9.54 21.81
CA LEU A 158 4.56 -8.20 21.33
C LEU A 158 5.77 -8.26 20.40
N TYR A 159 5.55 -7.97 19.13
CA TYR A 159 6.63 -7.70 18.19
C TYR A 159 6.83 -6.19 18.09
N SER A 160 8.08 -5.75 18.13
CA SER A 160 8.46 -4.35 17.89
C SER A 160 9.67 -4.30 16.98
N GLU A 161 9.61 -3.50 15.92
CA GLU A 161 10.79 -3.19 15.13
C GLU A 161 11.53 -2.01 15.76
N VAL A 162 12.69 -2.32 16.30
CA VAL A 162 13.49 -1.40 17.11
C VAL A 162 14.13 -0.34 16.23
N VAL A 163 14.68 -0.74 15.09
CA VAL A 163 15.32 0.15 14.13
C VAL A 163 15.06 -0.34 12.71
N TYR A 164 14.89 0.59 11.78
CA TYR A 164 14.86 0.30 10.36
C TYR A 164 15.51 1.42 9.58
N ASP A 165 15.96 1.08 8.38
CA ASP A 165 16.52 2.04 7.43
C ASP A 165 16.27 1.58 5.98
N TYR A 166 16.54 2.48 5.05
CA TYR A 166 16.41 2.25 3.61
C TYR A 166 17.75 2.44 2.90
N PHE A 167 18.21 1.39 2.25
CA PHE A 167 19.34 1.44 1.32
C PHE A 167 18.82 1.41 -0.12
N GLY A 168 18.57 2.60 -0.67
CA GLY A 168 17.91 2.75 -1.97
C GLY A 168 16.49 2.16 -1.93
N PRO A 169 16.13 1.20 -2.82
CA PRO A 169 14.83 0.56 -2.80
C PRO A 169 14.70 -0.53 -1.72
N VAL A 170 15.81 -0.94 -1.09
CA VAL A 170 15.81 -2.03 -0.10
C VAL A 170 15.54 -1.47 1.28
N ARG A 171 14.51 -2.00 1.94
CA ARG A 171 14.23 -1.78 3.36
C ARG A 171 14.96 -2.81 4.19
N MET A 172 15.58 -2.38 5.27
CA MET A 172 16.21 -3.22 6.27
C MET A 172 15.68 -2.85 7.65
N GLY A 173 15.47 -3.83 8.53
CA GLY A 173 15.01 -3.55 9.88
C GLY A 173 15.37 -4.65 10.87
N PHE A 174 15.60 -4.26 12.11
CA PHE A 174 15.82 -5.17 13.22
C PHE A 174 14.65 -5.07 14.20
N GLY A 175 14.03 -6.20 14.48
CA GLY A 175 12.93 -6.33 15.41
C GLY A 175 13.19 -7.34 16.51
N ALA A 176 12.44 -7.18 17.60
CA ALA A 176 12.46 -8.07 18.74
C ALA A 176 11.04 -8.60 19.00
N LEU A 177 10.96 -9.87 19.39
CA LEU A 177 9.72 -10.53 19.79
C LEU A 177 9.77 -10.87 21.27
N ILE A 178 8.82 -10.32 22.03
CA ILE A 178 8.62 -10.62 23.43
C ILE A 178 7.32 -11.42 23.55
N SER A 179 7.40 -12.63 24.10
CA SER A 179 6.23 -13.48 24.33
C SER A 179 6.09 -13.75 25.83
N ASN A 180 4.86 -13.80 26.33
CA ASN A 180 4.64 -14.25 27.70
C ASN A 180 4.97 -15.75 27.82
N LYS A 181 5.50 -16.14 28.99
CA LYS A 181 5.60 -17.56 29.34
C LYS A 181 4.31 -17.96 30.04
N THR A 182 3.70 -19.06 29.59
CA THR A 182 2.69 -19.75 30.38
C THR A 182 3.47 -20.47 31.47
N SER A 183 3.35 -19.99 32.71
CA SER A 183 3.95 -20.64 33.88
C SER A 183 3.23 -21.97 34.12
N GLU A 184 3.83 -23.08 33.67
CA GLU A 184 3.50 -24.38 34.26
C GLU A 184 4.04 -24.43 35.70
N PRO A 185 3.33 -25.08 36.63
CA PRO A 185 3.73 -25.12 38.03
C PRO A 185 5.02 -25.94 38.23
N ASP A 186 6.13 -25.24 38.47
CA ASP A 186 7.32 -25.48 39.32
C ASP A 186 7.82 -26.89 39.72
N THR A 187 7.47 -27.99 39.05
CA THR A 187 7.99 -29.33 39.42
C THR A 187 9.03 -29.95 38.48
N VAL A 188 9.52 -29.24 37.46
CA VAL A 188 10.57 -29.76 36.58
C VAL A 188 11.78 -28.81 36.58
N PRO A 189 12.99 -29.29 36.92
CA PRO A 189 14.17 -28.45 37.01
C PRO A 189 14.48 -27.84 35.63
N VAL A 190 14.56 -26.51 35.62
CA VAL A 190 14.84 -25.67 34.48
C VAL A 190 16.27 -25.96 33.99
N SER A 191 16.42 -26.79 32.97
CA SER A 191 17.62 -26.80 32.14
C SER A 191 17.52 -25.62 31.16
N ASP A 192 18.48 -24.71 31.27
CA ASP A 192 18.46 -23.32 30.80
C ASP A 192 18.50 -23.11 29.27
N SER A 193 18.10 -24.09 28.46
CA SER A 193 18.23 -24.03 27.00
C SER A 193 17.05 -24.61 26.20
N SER A 194 16.03 -25.21 26.83
CA SER A 194 14.89 -25.73 26.08
C SER A 194 13.82 -24.64 25.88
N ALA A 195 13.92 -23.90 24.78
CA ALA A 195 12.72 -23.26 24.24
C ALA A 195 11.68 -24.38 24.03
N THR A 196 10.51 -24.27 24.65
CA THR A 196 9.48 -25.31 24.46
C THR A 196 9.07 -25.34 22.99
N PHE A 197 8.68 -26.50 22.47
CA PHE A 197 8.13 -26.62 21.11
C PHE A 197 7.09 -25.53 20.79
N GLN A 198 6.22 -25.23 21.76
CA GLN A 198 5.21 -24.18 21.64
C GLN A 198 5.80 -22.76 21.58
N ASP A 199 6.90 -22.48 22.27
CA ASP A 199 7.63 -21.21 22.13
C ASP A 199 8.21 -21.07 20.72
N GLN A 200 8.76 -22.15 20.16
CA GLN A 200 9.34 -22.11 18.82
C GLN A 200 8.26 -21.94 17.73
N VAL A 201 7.12 -22.61 17.88
CA VAL A 201 5.95 -22.38 17.01
C VAL A 201 5.44 -20.95 17.15
N GLN A 202 5.31 -20.42 18.36
CA GLN A 202 4.91 -19.03 18.63
C GLN A 202 5.87 -18.04 17.95
N ARG A 203 7.17 -18.31 18.01
CA ARG A 203 8.24 -17.52 17.39
C ARG A 203 8.08 -17.48 15.87
N ILE A 204 7.98 -18.63 15.21
CA ILE A 204 7.71 -18.69 13.76
C ILE A 204 6.42 -17.93 13.41
N LEU A 205 5.36 -18.13 14.19
CA LEU A 205 4.11 -17.39 14.10
C LEU A 205 4.24 -15.90 14.46
N GLY A 206 5.25 -15.48 15.19
CA GLY A 206 5.58 -14.09 15.51
C GLY A 206 6.38 -13.41 14.40
N GLY A 207 6.91 -14.18 13.44
CA GLY A 207 7.76 -13.67 12.37
C GLY A 207 9.24 -14.01 12.53
N GLY A 208 9.59 -14.97 13.41
CA GLY A 208 10.96 -15.41 13.59
C GLY A 208 11.35 -15.67 15.04
N GLY A 209 12.63 -15.58 15.35
CA GLY A 209 13.16 -15.70 16.72
C GLY A 209 12.82 -14.50 17.60
N ASN A 210 13.48 -14.39 18.75
CA ASN A 210 13.36 -13.20 19.60
C ASN A 210 14.17 -12.00 19.08
N GLY A 211 15.11 -12.21 18.14
CA GLY A 211 15.71 -11.18 17.30
C GLY A 211 15.49 -11.49 15.83
N VAL A 212 15.06 -10.50 15.04
CA VAL A 212 14.71 -10.69 13.61
C VAL A 212 15.29 -9.56 12.78
N LEU A 213 16.11 -9.91 11.79
CA LEU A 213 16.49 -9.03 10.70
C LEU A 213 15.51 -9.23 9.55
N ASN A 214 14.85 -8.15 9.13
CA ASN A 214 13.90 -8.12 8.05
C ASN A 214 14.50 -7.35 6.88
N PHE A 215 14.35 -7.92 5.69
CA PHE A 215 14.68 -7.26 4.43
C PHE A 215 13.40 -7.17 3.61
N GLY A 216 13.24 -6.08 2.85
CA GLY A 216 12.12 -5.90 1.95
C GLY A 216 12.59 -5.25 0.67
N VAL A 217 12.39 -5.92 -0.45
CA VAL A 217 12.69 -5.43 -1.80
C VAL A 217 11.38 -5.31 -2.56
N PRO A 218 10.98 -4.11 -3.01
CA PRO A 218 9.79 -3.95 -3.82
C PRO A 218 10.00 -4.62 -5.19
N ILE A 219 9.02 -5.41 -5.63
CA ILE A 219 9.02 -6.02 -6.96
C ILE A 219 8.14 -5.19 -7.89
N VAL A 220 6.86 -5.05 -7.55
CA VAL A 220 5.87 -4.34 -8.38
C VAL A 220 4.76 -3.77 -7.50
N GLY A 221 4.29 -2.57 -7.86
CA GLY A 221 3.25 -1.86 -7.14
C GLY A 221 2.29 -1.21 -8.12
N PHE A 222 1.00 -1.34 -7.84
CA PHE A 222 -0.08 -0.70 -8.56
C PHE A 222 -0.91 0.11 -7.57
N THR A 223 -1.13 1.38 -7.85
CA THR A 223 -2.04 2.22 -7.06
C THR A 223 -2.98 2.96 -8.01
N SER A 224 -4.28 2.93 -7.73
CA SER A 224 -5.28 3.61 -8.54
C SER A 224 -5.07 5.13 -8.50
N LEU A 225 -5.53 5.84 -9.55
CA LEU A 225 -5.39 7.30 -9.64
C LEU A 225 -6.00 8.06 -8.45
N ASN A 226 -7.09 7.54 -7.90
CA ASN A 226 -7.74 8.10 -6.70
C ASN A 226 -7.12 7.61 -5.38
N ARG A 227 -6.01 6.86 -5.43
CA ARG A 227 -5.29 6.26 -4.29
C ARG A 227 -6.14 5.38 -3.37
N ARG A 228 -7.31 4.93 -3.85
CA ARG A 228 -8.21 4.08 -3.05
C ARG A 228 -7.83 2.62 -3.10
N LEU A 229 -7.33 2.14 -4.23
CA LEU A 229 -6.88 0.76 -4.38
C LEU A 229 -5.36 0.76 -4.52
N SER A 230 -4.69 -0.06 -3.71
CA SER A 230 -3.26 -0.34 -3.86
C SER A 230 -3.01 -1.83 -3.80
N ILE A 231 -2.11 -2.31 -4.64
CA ILE A 231 -1.62 -3.69 -4.70
C ILE A 231 -0.10 -3.60 -4.77
N ARG A 232 0.60 -4.28 -3.87
CA ARG A 232 2.06 -4.28 -3.80
C ARG A 232 2.58 -5.70 -3.68
N LEU A 233 3.68 -6.00 -4.35
CA LEU A 233 4.41 -7.25 -4.26
C LEU A 233 5.84 -6.94 -3.82
N HIS A 234 6.30 -7.65 -2.79
CA HIS A 234 7.62 -7.52 -2.21
C HIS A 234 8.30 -8.88 -2.10
N TYR A 235 9.60 -8.92 -2.36
CA TYR A 235 10.46 -9.98 -1.87
C TYR A 235 10.91 -9.59 -0.47
N ALA A 236 10.63 -10.42 0.54
CA ALA A 236 10.78 -10.05 1.94
C ALA A 236 11.41 -11.18 2.76
N PRO A 237 12.72 -11.46 2.58
CA PRO A 237 13.40 -12.47 3.36
C PRO A 237 13.69 -11.98 4.78
N ARG A 238 13.82 -12.93 5.71
CA ARG A 238 14.07 -12.65 7.12
C ARG A 238 15.13 -13.59 7.67
N LEU A 239 15.99 -13.07 8.53
CA LEU A 239 16.96 -13.84 9.28
C LEU A 239 16.65 -13.70 10.77
N SER A 240 16.49 -14.83 11.43
CA SER A 240 15.99 -14.90 12.79
C SER A 240 16.99 -15.56 13.72
N PHE A 241 17.07 -15.04 14.92
CA PHE A 241 17.95 -15.53 15.98
C PHE A 241 17.16 -15.77 17.25
N ASP A 242 17.44 -16.89 17.90
CA ASP A 242 17.00 -17.20 19.26
C ASP A 242 18.13 -16.84 20.23
N LEU A 243 18.24 -15.54 20.51
CA LEU A 243 19.21 -14.99 21.44
C LEU A 243 18.95 -15.51 22.87
N PRO A 244 19.99 -15.90 23.61
CA PRO A 244 19.85 -16.27 25.01
C PRO A 244 19.43 -15.08 25.87
N LYS A 245 19.01 -15.37 27.11
CA LYS A 245 18.77 -14.33 28.11
C LYS A 245 20.08 -13.57 28.36
N ILE A 246 19.97 -12.27 28.62
CA ILE A 246 21.12 -11.45 29.05
C ILE A 246 21.73 -12.08 30.31
N GLY A 247 23.04 -12.30 30.29
CA GLY A 247 23.78 -12.92 31.40
C GLY A 247 23.87 -14.45 31.34
N VAL A 248 23.35 -15.09 30.29
CA VAL A 248 23.58 -16.53 30.02
C VAL A 248 24.60 -16.68 28.90
N ASP A 249 25.76 -17.23 29.24
CA ASP A 249 26.77 -17.62 28.24
C ASP A 249 26.33 -18.93 27.57
N THR A 250 25.94 -18.84 26.30
CA THR A 250 25.75 -20.02 25.45
C THR A 250 26.37 -19.78 24.08
N ASN A 251 27.11 -20.78 23.61
CA ASN A 251 27.66 -20.82 22.26
C ASN A 251 26.65 -21.37 21.24
N VAL A 252 25.44 -21.72 21.68
CA VAL A 252 24.40 -22.38 20.88
C VAL A 252 23.23 -21.42 20.68
N VAL A 253 23.09 -20.92 19.46
CA VAL A 253 22.02 -19.99 19.07
C VAL A 253 21.15 -20.65 17.99
N GLY A 254 19.84 -20.70 18.22
CA GLY A 254 18.87 -21.11 17.21
C GLY A 254 18.82 -20.08 16.09
N GLN A 255 18.90 -20.52 14.84
CA GLN A 255 18.88 -19.63 13.68
C GLN A 255 17.96 -20.20 12.61
N ASN A 256 17.15 -19.31 12.01
CA ASN A 256 16.37 -19.65 10.83
C ASN A 256 16.40 -18.54 9.79
N PHE A 257 16.31 -18.95 8.53
CA PHE A 257 16.18 -18.08 7.38
C PHE A 257 14.82 -18.33 6.73
N ASP A 258 13.99 -17.30 6.71
CA ASP A 258 12.68 -17.29 6.06
C ASP A 258 12.81 -16.58 4.72
N ASN A 259 12.82 -17.36 3.65
CA ASN A 259 12.84 -16.85 2.29
C ASN A 259 11.42 -16.66 1.78
N GLY A 260 10.88 -15.44 1.87
CA GLY A 260 9.48 -15.19 1.57
C GLY A 260 9.20 -14.06 0.59
N ALA A 261 8.05 -14.15 -0.07
CA ALA A 261 7.47 -13.13 -0.93
C ALA A 261 6.07 -12.75 -0.41
N GLU A 262 5.71 -11.49 -0.54
CA GLU A 262 4.52 -10.91 0.08
C GLU A 262 3.77 -10.03 -0.90
N MET A 263 2.48 -10.33 -1.09
CA MET A 263 1.53 -9.50 -1.81
C MET A 263 0.60 -8.83 -0.81
N VAL A 264 0.46 -7.52 -0.88
CA VAL A 264 -0.43 -6.70 -0.06
C VAL A 264 -1.44 -6.04 -0.98
N PHE A 265 -2.71 -6.05 -0.60
CA PHE A 265 -3.76 -5.27 -1.25
C PHE A 265 -4.50 -4.44 -0.21
N SER A 266 -4.97 -3.27 -0.62
CA SER A 266 -5.68 -2.37 0.27
C SER A 266 -6.72 -1.53 -0.46
N LEU A 267 -7.84 -1.31 0.20
CA LEU A 267 -8.96 -0.51 -0.27
C LEU A 267 -9.32 0.55 0.78
N THR A 268 -9.01 1.80 0.49
CA THR A 268 -9.34 2.97 1.31
C THR A 268 -10.79 3.39 1.11
N GLY A 269 -11.52 3.55 2.22
CA GLY A 269 -12.90 4.01 2.24
C GLY A 269 -13.05 5.51 1.95
N ILE A 270 -14.29 5.97 1.90
CA ILE A 270 -14.64 7.39 1.66
C ILE A 270 -14.23 8.20 2.91
N LYS A 271 -13.48 9.30 2.71
CA LYS A 271 -12.88 10.17 3.74
C LYS A 271 -11.63 9.63 4.45
N ASP A 272 -11.00 8.58 3.94
CA ASP A 272 -9.66 8.17 4.41
C ASP A 272 -9.60 7.97 5.94
N ARG A 273 -10.64 7.39 6.54
CA ARG A 273 -10.65 7.03 7.98
C ARG A 273 -10.63 5.54 8.23
N MET A 274 -11.01 4.77 7.22
CA MET A 274 -11.09 3.32 7.27
C MET A 274 -10.46 2.76 6.00
N ALA A 275 -9.65 1.73 6.13
CA ALA A 275 -9.17 0.96 4.99
C ALA A 275 -9.35 -0.53 5.27
N LEU A 276 -9.84 -1.26 4.26
CA LEU A 276 -9.73 -2.71 4.22
C LEU A 276 -8.36 -3.06 3.68
N PHE A 277 -7.72 -4.08 4.23
CA PHE A 277 -6.50 -4.61 3.66
C PHE A 277 -6.51 -6.12 3.71
N GLY A 278 -5.72 -6.72 2.83
CA GLY A 278 -5.32 -8.09 2.99
C GLY A 278 -3.95 -8.33 2.40
N GLN A 279 -3.44 -9.50 2.73
CA GLN A 279 -2.07 -9.88 2.48
C GLN A 279 -2.02 -11.38 2.23
N VAL A 280 -1.17 -11.76 1.28
CA VAL A 280 -0.76 -13.14 1.05
C VAL A 280 0.75 -13.18 1.12
N ARG A 281 1.31 -14.04 1.96
CA ARG A 281 2.75 -14.30 2.03
C ARG A 281 3.00 -15.78 1.78
N TYR A 282 3.93 -16.06 0.89
CA TYR A 282 4.55 -17.38 0.78
C TYR A 282 5.97 -17.30 1.34
N SER A 283 6.40 -18.33 2.04
CA SER A 283 7.71 -18.40 2.69
C SER A 283 8.22 -19.83 2.74
N HIS A 284 9.52 -20.00 2.51
CA HIS A 284 10.24 -21.23 2.78
C HIS A 284 11.22 -20.99 3.92
N ILE A 285 11.03 -21.69 5.04
CA ILE A 285 11.80 -21.49 6.27
C ILE A 285 12.78 -22.65 6.45
N SER A 286 14.07 -22.34 6.48
CA SER A 286 15.14 -23.26 6.82
C SER A 286 15.84 -22.82 8.10
N GLY A 287 16.59 -23.71 8.75
CA GLY A 287 17.30 -23.36 9.98
C GLY A 287 18.41 -24.34 10.31
N ASN A 288 19.14 -24.05 11.38
CA ASN A 288 20.21 -24.91 11.88
C ASN A 288 19.67 -26.08 12.74
N ALA A 289 20.56 -26.99 13.13
CA ALA A 289 20.19 -28.15 13.95
C ALA A 289 19.46 -27.78 15.25
N VAL A 290 19.82 -26.65 15.88
CA VAL A 290 19.18 -26.15 17.10
C VAL A 290 17.73 -25.76 16.83
N PHE A 291 17.47 -25.07 15.71
CA PHE A 291 16.13 -24.72 15.28
C PHE A 291 15.25 -25.95 15.07
N TRP A 292 15.76 -26.99 14.39
CA TRP A 292 15.02 -28.22 14.16
C TRP A 292 14.80 -29.04 15.43
N HIS A 293 15.80 -29.10 16.30
CA HIS A 293 15.69 -29.74 17.60
C HIS A 293 14.58 -29.10 18.46
N ASN A 294 14.52 -27.75 18.49
CA ASN A 294 13.47 -27.03 19.21
C ASN A 294 12.07 -27.23 18.61
N LEU A 295 11.98 -27.66 17.35
CA LEU A 295 10.74 -28.03 16.68
C LEU A 295 10.39 -29.52 16.82
N ASP A 296 11.16 -30.29 17.60
CA ASP A 296 11.00 -31.74 17.72
C ASP A 296 10.96 -32.44 16.33
N ARG A 297 11.79 -31.94 15.41
CA ARG A 297 11.91 -32.47 14.05
C ARG A 297 13.32 -33.00 13.83
N THR A 298 13.39 -34.25 13.36
CA THR A 298 14.65 -34.93 13.02
C THR A 298 15.11 -34.66 11.59
N SER A 299 14.23 -34.12 10.72
CA SER A 299 14.55 -33.82 9.33
C SER A 299 14.66 -32.31 9.07
N GLU A 300 15.74 -31.91 8.40
CA GLU A 300 16.06 -30.52 8.03
C GLU A 300 15.33 -30.05 6.75
N GLY A 301 14.27 -30.78 6.33
CA GLY A 301 13.43 -30.37 5.21
C GLY A 301 12.65 -29.13 5.61
N GLY A 302 12.95 -28.00 4.94
CA GLY A 302 12.37 -26.68 5.22
C GLY A 302 10.85 -26.67 5.39
N ILE A 303 10.32 -25.62 6.02
CA ILE A 303 8.88 -25.42 6.23
C ILE A 303 8.35 -24.50 5.14
N ASP A 304 7.48 -25.03 4.29
CA ASP A 304 6.69 -24.20 3.37
C ASP A 304 5.45 -23.65 4.06
N LEU A 305 5.35 -22.32 4.06
CA LEU A 305 4.32 -21.58 4.78
C LEU A 305 3.64 -20.57 3.85
N TRP A 306 2.34 -20.73 3.70
CA TRP A 306 1.41 -19.73 3.19
C TRP A 306 0.72 -19.05 4.37
N GLN A 307 0.77 -17.73 4.39
CA GLN A 307 0.04 -16.90 5.33
C GLN A 307 -0.93 -16.00 4.58
N PHE A 308 -2.18 -16.01 5.01
CA PHE A 308 -3.22 -15.10 4.55
C PHE A 308 -3.58 -14.18 5.71
N SER A 309 -3.65 -12.88 5.46
CA SER A 309 -4.09 -11.90 6.44
C SER A 309 -5.18 -11.03 5.83
N ALA A 310 -6.18 -10.68 6.62
CA ALA A 310 -7.20 -9.71 6.23
C ALA A 310 -7.55 -8.86 7.45
N GLY A 311 -7.87 -7.59 7.21
CA GLY A 311 -8.11 -6.69 8.32
C GLY A 311 -8.71 -5.35 7.95
N LEU A 312 -8.89 -4.57 9.00
CA LEU A 312 -9.41 -3.21 8.98
C LEU A 312 -8.38 -2.29 9.62
N ALA A 313 -8.01 -1.23 8.93
CA ALA A 313 -7.23 -0.12 9.48
C ALA A 313 -8.16 1.05 9.80
N LEU A 314 -8.04 1.59 11.01
CA LEU A 314 -8.83 2.71 11.54
C LEU A 314 -7.90 3.89 11.81
N ASN A 315 -8.18 5.05 11.21
CA ASN A 315 -7.45 6.30 11.39
C ASN A 315 -5.91 6.19 11.22
N SER A 316 -5.43 5.21 10.44
CA SER A 316 -4.01 4.86 10.26
C SER A 316 -3.27 4.35 11.49
N VAL A 317 -3.82 4.56 12.70
CA VAL A 317 -3.18 4.21 13.97
C VAL A 317 -3.41 2.75 14.33
N VAL A 318 -4.65 2.26 14.21
CA VAL A 318 -5.03 0.95 14.73
C VAL A 318 -5.39 0.04 13.59
N ARG A 319 -4.85 -1.18 13.58
CA ARG A 319 -5.27 -2.23 12.66
C ARG A 319 -5.73 -3.45 13.42
N ILE A 320 -6.86 -3.98 13.01
CA ILE A 320 -7.38 -5.26 13.48
C ILE A 320 -7.13 -6.25 12.36
N VAL A 321 -6.37 -7.31 12.65
CA VAL A 321 -5.93 -8.30 11.65
C VAL A 321 -6.32 -9.70 12.07
N ALA A 322 -6.84 -10.45 11.11
CA ALA A 322 -7.10 -11.89 11.20
C ALA A 322 -6.09 -12.61 10.29
N ASN A 323 -5.51 -13.71 10.77
CA ASN A 323 -4.46 -14.45 10.06
C ASN A 323 -4.82 -15.93 9.97
N TRP A 324 -4.67 -16.49 8.79
CA TRP A 324 -4.82 -17.91 8.48
C TRP A 324 -3.52 -18.44 7.88
N TYR A 325 -3.23 -19.71 8.14
CA TYR A 325 -2.00 -20.36 7.69
C TYR A 325 -2.31 -21.65 6.94
N SER A 326 -1.51 -21.96 5.94
CA SER A 326 -1.52 -23.20 5.17
C SER A 326 -0.09 -23.55 4.76
N GLY A 327 0.18 -24.79 4.37
CA GLY A 327 1.56 -25.22 4.07
C GLY A 327 1.74 -26.72 4.16
N ASP A 328 2.92 -27.12 4.63
CA ASP A 328 3.23 -28.51 4.96
C ASP A 328 2.37 -29.04 6.14
N ASP A 329 2.50 -30.33 6.44
CA ASP A 329 1.74 -30.97 7.52
C ASP A 329 2.09 -30.39 8.90
N PHE A 330 3.32 -29.91 9.07
CA PHE A 330 3.73 -29.23 10.28
C PHE A 330 2.96 -27.90 10.46
N VAL A 331 2.83 -27.09 9.41
CA VAL A 331 2.04 -25.85 9.44
C VAL A 331 0.58 -26.17 9.73
N LYS A 332 -0.04 -27.09 8.99
CA LYS A 332 -1.47 -27.43 9.19
C LYS A 332 -1.78 -27.89 10.61
N LYS A 333 -0.88 -28.65 11.24
CA LYS A 333 -1.05 -29.17 12.60
C LYS A 333 -0.85 -28.12 13.69
N ASN A 334 0.07 -27.19 13.49
CA ASN A 334 0.55 -26.32 14.56
C ASN A 334 0.15 -24.84 14.40
N PHE A 335 -0.33 -24.42 13.22
CA PHE A 335 -0.57 -23.02 12.90
C PHE A 335 -2.07 -22.78 12.81
N GLN A 336 -2.62 -22.18 13.85
CA GLN A 336 -4.04 -21.85 13.91
C GLN A 336 -4.37 -20.46 13.40
N PHE A 337 -5.66 -20.26 13.19
CA PHE A 337 -6.23 -18.94 13.02
C PHE A 337 -5.90 -18.00 14.20
N ARG A 338 -5.51 -16.75 13.90
CA ARG A 338 -5.10 -15.77 14.91
C ARG A 338 -5.72 -14.40 14.67
N PHE A 339 -5.99 -13.70 15.77
CA PHE A 339 -6.33 -12.28 15.76
C PHE A 339 -5.20 -11.45 16.37
N GLY A 340 -4.99 -10.26 15.81
CA GLY A 340 -4.00 -9.31 16.29
C GLY A 340 -4.51 -7.88 16.22
N VAL A 341 -3.95 -7.05 17.09
CA VAL A 341 -4.11 -5.59 17.03
C VAL A 341 -2.73 -4.99 16.81
N GLN A 342 -2.57 -4.29 15.69
CA GLN A 342 -1.36 -3.55 15.37
C GLN A 342 -1.59 -2.09 15.73
N ILE A 343 -0.65 -1.50 16.48
CA ILE A 343 -0.60 -0.07 16.70
C ILE A 343 0.55 0.46 15.84
N VAL A 344 0.17 1.24 14.85
CA VAL A 344 1.06 1.95 13.96
C VAL A 344 1.13 3.39 14.49
N PRO A 345 2.23 3.81 15.13
CA PRO A 345 2.33 5.18 15.61
C PRO A 345 2.21 6.13 14.41
N ASN A 346 1.20 7.00 14.43
CA ASN A 346 1.18 8.15 13.54
C ASN A 346 2.33 9.06 13.99
N SER A 347 3.26 9.36 13.10
CA SER A 347 4.28 10.38 13.32
C SER A 347 3.97 11.62 12.52
#